data_AF-A0A945BIB1-F1
#
_entry.id   AF-A0A945BIB1-F1
#
_cell.length_a   1.000
_cell.length_b   1.000
_cell.length_c   1.000
_cell.angle_alpha   90.00
_cell.angle_beta   90.00
_cell.angle_gamma   90.00
#
_symmetry.space_group_name_H-M   'P 1'
#
loop_
_entity.id
_entity.type
_entity.pdbx_description
1 polymer ?
#
loop_
_entity_poly.entity_id
_entity_poly.type
_entity_poly.pdbx_seq_one_letter_code
_entity_poly.pdbx_strand_id
1 'polypeptide(L)'
;MTSFLPKTHCGLLSLGLVFGSLGQALGQVVVDNSFGTGVALAGPNFQIPDSLGKTVGGNLFHSFTEFGVQTGGSATFTGPDVIDNILGRVTGGSVSEIDGLIKSDIAGANLYLLNPNGFLFGENAKVDVDGAFTVSSRDRINLGEDGAFLAADPDKSVFTASPPQAFGFLGANPAGKITF
;
A
#
# COMPACT_ATOMS: atom_id res chain seq x y z
N MET A 1 18.65 60.84 33.12
CA MET A 1 17.28 60.30 33.28
C MET A 1 16.54 60.54 31.98
N THR A 2 16.59 59.56 31.07
CA THR A 2 15.73 59.50 29.89
C THR A 2 15.35 58.04 29.72
N SER A 3 14.06 57.77 29.82
CA SER A 3 13.47 56.44 29.92
C SER A 3 13.40 55.73 28.57
N PHE A 4 13.71 54.44 28.56
CA PHE A 4 13.43 53.53 27.45
C PHE A 4 12.03 52.93 27.62
N LEU A 5 11.16 53.10 26.62
CA LEU A 5 9.91 52.33 26.47
C LEU A 5 10.19 50.98 25.76
N PRO A 6 9.56 49.86 26.15
CA PRO A 6 9.58 48.63 25.37
C PRO A 6 8.51 48.66 24.26
N LYS A 7 8.88 48.22 23.06
CA LYS A 7 7.95 47.96 21.95
C LYS A 7 7.33 46.56 22.12
N THR A 8 6.03 46.49 22.39
CA THR A 8 5.20 45.30 22.25
C THR A 8 4.44 45.39 20.93
N HIS A 9 4.69 44.50 19.96
CA HIS A 9 3.73 44.25 18.87
C HIS A 9 3.58 42.75 18.64
N CYS A 10 2.34 42.34 18.91
CA CYS A 10 1.71 41.04 18.75
C CYS A 10 1.60 40.67 17.26
N GLY A 11 2.11 39.51 16.87
CA GLY A 11 1.95 38.93 15.53
C GLY A 11 1.01 37.73 15.59
N LEU A 12 -0.14 37.83 14.94
CA LEU A 12 -1.25 36.89 14.96
C LEU A 12 -0.86 35.48 14.46
N LEU A 13 -1.21 34.45 15.23
CA LEU A 13 -1.32 33.06 14.75
C LEU A 13 -2.57 32.94 13.87
N SER A 14 -2.42 32.78 12.56
CA SER A 14 -3.54 32.39 11.69
C SER A 14 -3.75 30.88 11.79
N LEU A 15 -4.75 30.46 12.59
CA LEU A 15 -5.20 29.08 12.67
C LEU A 15 -6.06 28.77 11.43
N GLY A 16 -5.45 28.13 10.43
CA GLY A 16 -6.17 27.65 9.26
C GLY A 16 -7.07 26.47 9.64
N LEU A 17 -8.38 26.69 9.65
CA LEU A 17 -9.39 25.64 9.74
C LEU A 17 -9.42 24.88 8.41
N VAL A 18 -8.86 23.66 8.40
CA VAL A 18 -9.04 22.71 7.30
C VAL A 18 -10.40 22.04 7.50
N PHE A 19 -11.34 22.34 6.61
CA PHE A 19 -12.61 21.62 6.52
C PHE A 19 -12.34 20.21 5.97
N GLY A 20 -12.39 19.20 6.82
CA GLY A 20 -12.42 17.81 6.40
C GLY A 20 -13.79 17.48 5.81
N SER A 21 -13.84 17.10 4.54
CA SER A 21 -15.05 16.54 3.94
C SER A 21 -15.28 15.14 4.51
N LEU A 22 -16.36 14.96 5.27
CA LEU A 22 -16.90 13.65 5.64
C LEU A 22 -17.64 13.05 4.44
N GLY A 23 -16.88 12.68 3.40
CA GLY A 23 -17.35 11.74 2.40
C GLY A 23 -17.22 10.35 3.00
N GLN A 24 -18.29 9.54 2.98
CA GLN A 24 -18.12 8.11 3.19
C GLN A 24 -17.11 7.63 2.16
N ALA A 25 -15.96 7.15 2.62
CA ALA A 25 -14.86 6.77 1.75
C ALA A 25 -15.34 5.61 0.88
N LEU A 26 -15.63 5.90 -0.39
CA LEU A 26 -15.35 4.93 -1.45
C LEU A 26 -13.91 4.47 -1.21
N GLY A 27 -13.64 3.17 -1.32
CA GLY A 27 -12.36 2.58 -0.88
C GLY A 27 -11.17 3.40 -1.37
N GLN A 28 -10.07 3.41 -0.63
CA GLN A 28 -8.98 4.31 -0.93
C GLN A 28 -7.73 3.52 -1.33
N VAL A 29 -7.20 3.82 -2.51
CA VAL A 29 -5.87 3.35 -2.93
C VAL A 29 -4.97 4.57 -3.07
N VAL A 30 -3.97 4.67 -2.19
CA VAL A 30 -2.98 5.74 -2.19
C VAL A 30 -1.60 5.14 -2.38
N VAL A 31 -0.95 5.47 -3.49
CA VAL A 31 0.46 5.11 -3.72
C VAL A 31 1.33 6.00 -2.84
N ASP A 32 2.35 5.42 -2.19
CA ASP A 32 3.28 6.19 -1.36
C ASP A 32 4.49 6.71 -2.16
N ASN A 33 5.45 7.31 -1.47
CA ASN A 33 6.61 7.95 -2.11
C ASN A 33 7.78 6.97 -2.38
N SER A 34 7.62 5.66 -2.22
CA SER A 34 8.73 4.68 -2.34
C SER A 34 9.31 4.59 -3.75
N PHE A 35 8.47 4.78 -4.78
CA PHE A 35 8.84 4.60 -6.18
C PHE A 35 8.56 5.83 -7.05
N GLY A 36 8.22 6.97 -6.44
CA GLY A 36 7.85 8.19 -7.15
C GLY A 36 7.08 9.14 -6.26
N THR A 37 6.27 10.01 -6.88
CA THR A 37 5.36 10.88 -6.13
C THR A 37 4.12 10.10 -5.71
N GLY A 38 3.84 10.11 -4.41
CA GLY A 38 2.64 9.52 -3.85
C GLY A 38 1.38 10.20 -4.36
N VAL A 39 0.36 9.41 -4.65
CA VAL A 39 -0.86 9.87 -5.30
C VAL A 39 -2.05 9.06 -4.82
N ALA A 40 -3.16 9.75 -4.52
CA ALA A 40 -4.45 9.10 -4.32
C ALA A 40 -5.07 8.81 -5.68
N LEU A 41 -5.35 7.53 -5.95
CA LEU A 41 -5.90 7.10 -7.22
C LEU A 41 -7.40 7.44 -7.32
N ALA A 42 -7.85 7.76 -8.54
CA ALA A 42 -9.26 8.04 -8.79
C ALA A 42 -10.10 6.75 -8.72
N GLY A 43 -11.10 6.73 -7.83
CA GLY A 43 -11.99 5.59 -7.62
C GLY A 43 -13.30 5.66 -8.43
N PRO A 44 -14.16 4.63 -8.32
CA PRO A 44 -13.98 3.42 -7.50
C PRO A 44 -13.18 2.31 -8.20
N ASN A 45 -12.79 2.52 -9.47
CA ASN A 45 -12.03 1.56 -10.27
C ASN A 45 -10.58 2.02 -10.43
N PHE A 46 -9.78 1.75 -9.40
CA PHE A 46 -8.37 2.13 -9.31
C PHE A 46 -7.54 1.39 -10.35
N GLN A 47 -6.85 2.15 -11.21
CA GLN A 47 -5.86 1.62 -12.14
C GLN A 47 -4.47 1.73 -11.53
N ILE A 48 -3.75 0.61 -11.47
CA ILE A 48 -2.43 0.50 -10.87
C ILE A 48 -1.46 0.03 -11.98
N PRO A 49 -1.02 0.94 -12.86
CA PRO A 49 -0.05 0.60 -13.89
C PRO A 49 1.36 0.44 -13.32
N ASP A 50 2.18 -0.33 -14.03
CA ASP A 50 3.60 -0.55 -13.77
C ASP A 50 4.39 0.75 -13.58
N SER A 51 3.99 1.83 -14.26
CA SER A 51 4.55 3.18 -14.10
C SER A 51 4.42 3.79 -12.69
N LEU A 52 3.55 3.25 -11.82
CA LEU A 52 3.46 3.63 -10.40
C LEU A 52 4.31 2.74 -9.49
N GLY A 53 5.09 1.84 -10.07
CA GLY A 53 5.91 0.86 -9.36
C GLY A 53 7.37 0.90 -9.77
N LYS A 54 8.07 -0.16 -9.38
CA LYS A 54 9.46 -0.42 -9.75
C LYS A 54 9.58 -1.83 -10.29
N THR A 55 10.18 -1.99 -11.47
CA THR A 55 10.44 -3.31 -12.06
C THR A 55 11.90 -3.72 -11.86
N VAL A 56 12.12 -4.94 -11.40
CA VAL A 56 13.45 -5.58 -11.34
C VAL A 56 13.33 -7.02 -11.83
N GLY A 57 13.82 -7.29 -13.04
CA GLY A 57 13.57 -8.58 -13.70
C GLY A 57 12.07 -8.80 -13.91
N GLY A 58 11.58 -10.00 -13.61
CA GLY A 58 10.15 -10.35 -13.66
C GLY A 58 9.32 -9.87 -12.47
N ASN A 59 9.88 -9.09 -11.54
CA ASN A 59 9.17 -8.58 -10.37
C ASN A 59 8.77 -7.12 -10.56
N LEU A 60 7.48 -6.81 -10.40
CA LEU A 60 6.91 -5.47 -10.35
C LEU A 60 6.48 -5.13 -8.92
N PHE A 61 7.14 -4.16 -8.30
CA PHE A 61 6.89 -3.72 -6.92
C PHE A 61 6.00 -2.47 -6.87
N HIS A 62 4.96 -2.51 -6.06
CA HIS A 62 4.09 -1.38 -5.73
C HIS A 62 4.05 -1.11 -4.23
N SER A 63 3.93 0.16 -3.85
CA SER A 63 3.92 0.57 -2.45
C SER A 63 2.80 1.56 -2.20
N PHE A 64 1.98 1.28 -1.20
CA PHE A 64 0.76 2.03 -0.90
C PHE A 64 0.79 2.53 0.53
N THR A 65 0.34 3.76 0.77
CA THR A 65 -0.01 4.20 2.12
C THR A 65 -1.31 3.51 2.57
N GLU A 66 -2.28 3.39 1.66
CA GLU A 66 -3.59 2.78 1.91
C GLU A 66 -4.00 1.94 0.70
N PHE A 67 -4.62 0.78 0.96
CA PHE A 67 -5.14 -0.09 -0.07
C PHE A 67 -6.47 -0.70 0.40
N GLY A 68 -7.58 -0.13 -0.04
CA GLY A 68 -8.94 -0.61 0.21
C GLY A 68 -9.80 -0.50 -1.03
N VAL A 69 -10.71 -1.47 -1.21
CA VAL A 69 -11.60 -1.56 -2.38
C VAL A 69 -13.01 -1.87 -1.89
N GLN A 70 -13.95 -0.95 -2.07
CA GLN A 70 -15.32 -1.15 -1.61
C GLN A 70 -16.18 -1.90 -2.64
N THR A 71 -17.37 -2.33 -2.21
CA THR A 71 -18.39 -2.93 -3.08
C THR A 71 -18.58 -2.15 -4.38
N GLY A 72 -18.55 -2.86 -5.49
CA GLY A 72 -18.72 -2.32 -6.84
C GLY A 72 -17.49 -1.61 -7.42
N GLY A 73 -16.42 -1.45 -6.64
CA GLY A 73 -15.14 -0.94 -7.11
C GLY A 73 -14.14 -2.04 -7.49
N SER A 74 -12.99 -1.62 -8.02
CA SER A 74 -11.91 -2.53 -8.38
C SER A 74 -10.52 -1.90 -8.16
N ALA A 75 -9.53 -2.72 -7.82
CA ALA A 75 -8.11 -2.40 -7.98
C ALA A 75 -7.51 -3.29 -9.08
N THR A 76 -7.10 -2.68 -10.19
CA THR A 76 -6.61 -3.39 -11.38
C THR A 76 -5.13 -3.12 -11.59
N PHE A 77 -4.30 -4.15 -11.46
CA PHE A 77 -2.87 -4.09 -11.78
C PHE A 77 -2.66 -4.31 -13.28
N THR A 78 -1.86 -3.45 -13.91
CA THR A 78 -1.56 -3.50 -15.34
C THR A 78 -0.07 -3.31 -15.59
N GLY A 79 0.45 -3.87 -16.68
CA GLY A 79 1.87 -3.84 -17.00
C GLY A 79 2.18 -4.76 -18.17
N PRO A 80 3.46 -4.88 -18.54
CA PRO A 80 3.88 -5.74 -19.65
C PRO A 80 3.84 -7.23 -19.30
N ASP A 81 3.61 -8.09 -20.30
CA ASP A 81 3.52 -9.57 -20.15
C ASP A 81 4.80 -10.24 -19.62
N VAL A 82 5.91 -9.50 -19.53
CA VAL A 82 7.19 -10.00 -18.99
C VAL A 82 7.23 -10.04 -17.45
N ILE A 83 6.19 -9.54 -16.78
CA ILE A 83 6.09 -9.55 -15.32
C ILE A 83 5.56 -10.90 -14.85
N ASP A 84 6.38 -11.64 -14.10
CA ASP A 84 6.02 -12.90 -13.46
C ASP A 84 5.32 -12.68 -12.10
N ASN A 85 5.74 -11.65 -11.36
CA ASN A 85 5.23 -11.39 -10.00
C ASN A 85 4.96 -9.90 -9.80
N ILE A 86 3.76 -9.60 -9.32
CA ILE A 86 3.34 -8.29 -8.84
C ILE A 86 3.38 -8.34 -7.31
N LEU A 87 4.15 -7.46 -6.67
CA LEU A 87 4.30 -7.38 -5.23
C LEU A 87 3.84 -6.01 -4.73
N GLY A 88 2.71 -5.97 -4.04
CA GLY A 88 2.20 -4.79 -3.35
C GLY A 88 2.48 -4.83 -1.85
N ARG A 89 2.81 -3.68 -1.26
CA ARG A 89 2.85 -3.50 0.20
C ARG A 89 2.02 -2.30 0.65
N VAL A 90 1.45 -2.37 1.84
CA VAL A 90 0.85 -1.26 2.55
C VAL A 90 1.79 -0.81 3.67
N THR A 91 2.20 0.46 3.63
CA THR A 91 3.14 1.09 4.58
C THR A 91 2.43 1.93 5.64
N GLY A 92 1.15 2.28 5.42
CA GLY A 92 0.32 2.99 6.40
C GLY A 92 -0.16 2.08 7.55
N GLY A 93 -0.85 2.69 8.51
CA GLY A 93 -1.33 2.03 9.74
C GLY A 93 -2.74 1.44 9.65
N SER A 94 -3.36 1.42 8.46
CA SER A 94 -4.76 1.02 8.29
C SER A 94 -4.88 -0.43 7.80
N VAL A 95 -5.93 -1.12 8.27
CA VAL A 95 -6.34 -2.42 7.73
C VAL A 95 -6.80 -2.25 6.28
N SER A 96 -6.48 -3.21 5.42
CA SER A 96 -6.99 -3.25 4.05
C SER A 96 -8.40 -3.87 4.02
N GLU A 97 -9.42 -3.04 3.91
CA GLU A 97 -10.81 -3.49 3.70
C GLU A 97 -11.06 -3.74 2.21
N ILE A 98 -11.35 -5.00 1.86
CA ILE A 98 -11.58 -5.47 0.50
C ILE A 98 -12.97 -6.06 0.40
N ASP A 99 -13.89 -5.31 -0.17
CA ASP A 99 -15.26 -5.72 -0.46
C ASP A 99 -15.59 -5.54 -1.95
N GLY A 100 -14.58 -5.35 -2.80
CA GLY A 100 -14.72 -5.26 -4.26
C GLY A 100 -13.78 -6.18 -5.01
N LEU A 101 -13.44 -5.84 -6.25
CA LEU A 101 -12.61 -6.67 -7.12
C LEU A 101 -11.11 -6.33 -7.01
N ILE A 102 -10.27 -7.31 -6.73
CA ILE A 102 -8.82 -7.23 -7.00
C ILE A 102 -8.55 -7.96 -8.31
N LYS A 103 -7.88 -7.31 -9.25
CA LYS A 103 -7.64 -7.83 -10.60
C LYS A 103 -6.20 -7.64 -11.06
N SER A 104 -5.66 -8.61 -11.79
CA SER A 104 -4.46 -8.43 -12.62
C SER A 104 -4.82 -8.62 -14.09
N ASP A 105 -4.47 -7.65 -14.93
CA ASP A 105 -4.56 -7.77 -16.40
C ASP A 105 -3.24 -8.21 -17.05
N ILE A 106 -2.22 -8.53 -16.24
CA ILE A 106 -0.98 -9.14 -16.72
C ILE A 106 -1.15 -10.66 -16.73
N ALA A 107 -1.12 -11.26 -17.91
CA ALA A 107 -1.34 -12.70 -18.09
C ALA A 107 -0.30 -13.54 -17.34
N GLY A 108 -0.74 -14.59 -16.63
CA GLY A 108 0.10 -15.49 -15.86
C GLY A 108 0.80 -14.91 -14.63
N ALA A 109 0.72 -13.59 -14.38
CA ALA A 109 1.43 -12.96 -13.27
C ALA A 109 0.83 -13.34 -11.92
N ASN A 110 1.68 -13.70 -10.97
CA ASN A 110 1.30 -13.90 -9.57
C ASN A 110 1.12 -12.54 -8.88
N LEU A 111 0.16 -12.43 -7.96
CA LEU A 111 -0.07 -11.22 -7.16
C LEU A 111 0.14 -11.51 -5.67
N TYR A 112 1.05 -10.75 -5.07
CA TYR A 112 1.39 -10.79 -3.64
C TYR A 112 1.06 -9.45 -2.99
N LEU A 113 0.24 -9.43 -1.95
CA LEU A 113 -0.08 -8.21 -1.19
C LEU A 113 0.29 -8.35 0.29
N LEU A 114 1.04 -7.39 0.81
CA LEU A 114 1.40 -7.28 2.23
C LEU A 114 0.71 -6.11 2.88
N ASN A 115 0.14 -6.33 4.07
CA ASN A 115 -0.27 -5.26 4.97
C ASN A 115 -0.08 -5.76 6.41
N PRO A 116 0.90 -5.25 7.18
CA PRO A 116 1.11 -5.61 8.58
C PRO A 116 -0.13 -5.49 9.47
N ASN A 117 -1.05 -4.57 9.14
CA ASN A 117 -2.30 -4.37 9.86
C ASN A 117 -3.39 -5.39 9.47
N GLY A 118 -3.17 -6.14 8.39
CA GLY A 118 -4.05 -7.20 7.91
C GLY A 118 -4.99 -6.79 6.77
N PHE A 119 -5.73 -7.79 6.31
CA PHE A 119 -6.75 -7.66 5.27
C PHE A 119 -8.08 -8.18 5.82
N LEU A 120 -9.16 -7.43 5.58
CA LEU A 120 -10.53 -7.83 5.86
C LEU A 120 -11.28 -7.99 4.53
N PHE A 121 -11.72 -9.20 4.23
CA PHE A 121 -12.48 -9.48 3.01
C PHE A 121 -13.98 -9.52 3.33
N GLY A 122 -14.75 -8.66 2.67
CA GLY A 122 -16.21 -8.60 2.76
C GLY A 122 -16.90 -9.62 1.84
N GLU A 123 -18.23 -9.64 1.89
CA GLU A 123 -19.06 -10.61 1.15
C GLU A 123 -19.01 -10.41 -0.38
N ASN A 124 -18.70 -9.20 -0.84
CA ASN A 124 -18.66 -8.83 -2.26
C ASN A 124 -17.25 -8.93 -2.84
N ALA A 125 -16.27 -9.31 -2.04
CA ALA A 125 -14.88 -9.41 -2.44
C ALA A 125 -14.69 -10.45 -3.55
N LYS A 126 -13.96 -10.08 -4.60
CA LYS A 126 -13.62 -10.95 -5.72
C LYS A 126 -12.14 -10.80 -6.07
N VAL A 127 -11.57 -11.89 -6.57
CA VAL A 127 -10.19 -11.93 -7.08
C VAL A 127 -10.24 -12.49 -8.49
N ASP A 128 -9.68 -11.73 -9.43
CA ASP A 128 -9.53 -12.10 -10.84
C ASP A 128 -8.05 -11.96 -11.22
N VAL A 129 -7.28 -13.00 -10.95
CA VAL A 129 -5.84 -13.07 -11.17
C VAL A 129 -5.57 -14.42 -11.85
N ASP A 130 -4.90 -14.39 -12.99
CA ASP A 130 -4.59 -15.58 -13.78
C ASP A 130 -3.53 -16.47 -13.11
N GLY A 131 -2.55 -15.84 -12.44
CA GLY A 131 -1.55 -16.52 -11.62
C GLY A 131 -2.00 -16.79 -10.18
N ALA A 132 -1.04 -17.04 -9.29
CA ALA A 132 -1.31 -17.22 -7.87
C ALA A 132 -1.67 -15.89 -7.20
N PHE A 133 -2.63 -15.91 -6.26
CA PHE A 133 -2.94 -14.77 -5.40
C PHE A 133 -2.55 -15.08 -3.95
N THR A 134 -1.77 -14.19 -3.34
CA THR A 134 -1.34 -14.32 -1.94
C THR A 134 -1.50 -13.00 -1.21
N VAL A 135 -2.07 -13.06 0.00
CA VAL A 135 -2.11 -11.93 0.93
C VAL A 135 -1.45 -12.31 2.25
N SER A 136 -0.81 -11.34 2.90
CA SER A 136 -0.12 -11.59 4.16
C SER A 136 -0.17 -10.41 5.10
N SER A 137 -0.38 -10.69 6.40
CA SER A 137 -0.18 -9.73 7.48
C SER A 137 1.27 -9.63 7.96
N ARG A 138 2.19 -10.27 7.23
CA ARG A 138 3.62 -10.25 7.54
C ARG A 138 4.24 -8.94 7.08
N ASP A 139 5.35 -8.58 7.73
CA ASP A 139 6.06 -7.34 7.47
C ASP A 139 7.00 -7.43 6.26
N ARG A 140 7.30 -8.63 5.77
CA ARG A 140 8.21 -8.81 4.63
C ARG A 140 7.91 -10.02 3.74
N ILE A 141 8.36 -9.93 2.49
CA ILE A 141 8.62 -11.04 1.56
C ILE A 141 10.12 -11.16 1.35
N ASN A 142 10.69 -12.36 1.45
CA ASN A 142 12.08 -12.63 1.06
C ASN A 142 12.16 -12.99 -0.44
N LEU A 143 13.18 -12.46 -1.11
CA LEU A 143 13.40 -12.54 -2.55
C LEU A 143 14.80 -13.13 -2.81
N GLY A 144 14.89 -14.46 -2.89
CA GLY A 144 16.18 -15.14 -2.94
C GLY A 144 16.94 -15.03 -1.62
N GLU A 145 18.27 -15.17 -1.70
CA GLU A 145 19.15 -15.11 -0.52
C GLU A 145 19.34 -13.69 0.04
N ASP A 146 19.42 -12.69 -0.85
CA ASP A 146 19.83 -11.32 -0.47
C ASP A 146 18.69 -10.29 -0.51
N GLY A 147 17.55 -10.62 -1.11
CA GLY A 147 16.46 -9.67 -1.33
C GLY A 147 15.37 -9.74 -0.27
N ALA A 148 14.76 -8.59 0.01
CA ALA A 148 13.59 -8.51 0.87
C ALA A 148 12.74 -7.29 0.52
N PHE A 149 11.43 -7.49 0.45
CA PHE A 149 10.44 -6.44 0.28
C PHE A 149 9.69 -6.21 1.59
N LEU A 150 9.94 -5.07 2.24
CA LEU A 150 9.49 -4.79 3.62
C LEU A 150 8.34 -3.78 3.62
N ALA A 151 7.25 -4.09 4.32
CA ALA A 151 6.12 -3.18 4.55
C ALA A 151 6.35 -2.24 5.73
N ALA A 152 6.88 -2.76 6.85
CA ALA A 152 7.07 -1.98 8.08
C ALA A 152 8.25 -1.00 8.04
N ASP A 153 9.28 -1.30 7.23
CA ASP A 153 10.45 -0.44 7.06
C ASP A 153 10.81 -0.35 5.56
N PRO A 154 10.03 0.42 4.78
CA PRO A 154 10.08 0.39 3.33
C PRO A 154 11.45 0.78 2.75
N ASP A 155 12.16 1.69 3.41
CA ASP A 155 13.46 2.22 3.00
C ASP A 155 14.60 1.20 3.11
N LYS A 156 14.40 0.13 3.90
CA LYS A 156 15.36 -0.98 4.04
C LYS A 156 15.12 -2.12 3.07
N SER A 157 14.23 -1.96 2.10
CA SER A 157 13.97 -2.99 1.10
C SER A 157 15.14 -3.18 0.13
N VAL A 158 15.45 -4.44 -0.17
CA VAL A 158 16.44 -4.84 -1.16
C VAL A 158 15.70 -5.54 -2.29
N PHE A 159 15.60 -4.86 -3.43
CA PHE A 159 14.86 -5.34 -4.60
C PHE A 159 15.76 -6.21 -5.47
N THR A 160 15.29 -7.41 -5.79
CA THR A 160 16.01 -8.35 -6.65
C THR A 160 15.05 -8.94 -7.69
N ALA A 161 15.62 -9.56 -8.73
CA ALA A 161 14.85 -10.31 -9.73
C ALA A 161 14.47 -11.72 -9.26
N SER A 162 14.91 -12.14 -8.07
CA SER A 162 14.61 -13.46 -7.52
C SER A 162 13.11 -13.58 -7.22
N PRO A 163 12.49 -14.74 -7.46
CA PRO A 163 11.08 -14.93 -7.16
C PRO A 163 10.81 -14.87 -5.64
N PRO A 164 9.58 -14.56 -5.21
CA PRO A 164 9.15 -14.67 -3.82
C PRO A 164 9.31 -16.09 -3.28
N GLN A 165 9.98 -16.25 -2.13
CA GLN A 165 10.23 -17.58 -1.53
C GLN A 165 9.54 -17.79 -0.18
N ALA A 166 9.45 -16.75 0.65
CA ALA A 166 8.90 -16.84 2.00
C ALA A 166 8.39 -15.49 2.53
N PHE A 167 7.45 -15.52 3.45
CA PHE A 167 6.99 -14.34 4.19
C PHE A 167 7.64 -14.30 5.59
N GLY A 168 7.79 -13.15 6.25
CA GLY A 168 8.35 -13.06 7.61
C GLY A 168 7.86 -11.87 8.44
N PHE A 169 7.86 -11.99 9.78
CA PHE A 169 7.54 -10.90 10.70
C PHE A 169 8.82 -10.18 11.18
N LEU A 170 8.76 -8.87 11.41
CA LEU A 170 9.82 -8.06 12.05
C LEU A 170 9.53 -7.87 13.54
N GLY A 171 9.48 -8.94 14.34
CA GLY A 171 9.31 -8.79 15.80
C GLY A 171 8.62 -9.96 16.50
N ALA A 172 8.20 -9.72 17.75
CA ALA A 172 7.41 -10.67 18.52
C ALA A 172 5.98 -10.75 17.95
N ASN A 173 5.62 -11.95 17.49
CA ASN A 173 4.32 -12.30 16.93
C ASN A 173 3.13 -11.81 17.80
N PRO A 174 2.32 -10.83 17.37
CA PRO A 174 1.05 -10.57 18.02
C PRO A 174 0.08 -11.69 17.65
N ALA A 175 0.08 -12.76 18.45
CA ALA A 175 -0.88 -13.84 18.28
C ALA A 175 -2.31 -13.31 18.51
N GLY A 176 -3.08 -13.15 17.43
CA GLY A 176 -4.52 -12.96 17.49
C GLY A 176 -5.22 -14.30 17.67
N LYS A 177 -6.09 -14.43 18.67
CA LYS A 177 -6.91 -15.62 18.86
C LYS A 177 -7.97 -15.68 17.76
N ILE A 178 -8.04 -16.79 17.02
CA ILE A 178 -9.22 -17.11 16.21
C ILE A 178 -10.23 -17.77 17.14
N THR A 179 -11.36 -17.11 17.38
CA THR A 179 -12.52 -17.66 18.06
C THR A 179 -13.61 -17.94 17.05
N PHE A 180 -14.10 -19.18 17.03
CA PHE A 180 -15.35 -19.56 16.37
C PHE A 180 -16.54 -19.27 17.27
#